data_AF-W5SXB4-F1
#
_entry.id   AF-W5SXB4-F1
#
_cell.length_a   1.000
_cell.length_b   1.000
_cell.length_c   1.000
_cell.angle_alpha   90.00
_cell.angle_beta   90.00
_cell.angle_gamma   90.00
#
_symmetry.space_group_name_H-M   'P 1'
#
loop_
_entity.id
_entity.type
_entity.pdbx_description
1 polymer ?
#
loop_
_entity_poly.entity_id
_entity_poly.type
_entity_poly.pdbx_seq_one_letter_code
_entity_poly.pdbx_strand_id
1 'polypeptide(L)'
;MIKILLFLTAIINIAAIYEYEEEEEKLKQYDKYAYEKRKLTRVKDWKTNFKNLKSLSPFFTDEIENIKSYSDKELKHDFQFAFSFGLNSSTSDDIVPKEYKSLFEKSYKFINTLKHKNPDQTAYLIHEIYELDEMLTSTKRTLDIFKYDTYRQKFMKHNKYEHIFIKLKDIYSKATQEYFETFNILDHNDINNNFCKFMTKFTEIHNLASHIYFNMENLFKCTDTNTRTNNKTYCNKLTPTIQ
;
A
#
# COMPACT_ATOMS: atom_id res chain seq x y z
N MET A 1 34.71 5.37 42.05
CA MET A 1 34.86 5.36 40.57
C MET A 1 34.24 4.12 39.93
N ILE A 2 34.66 2.89 40.25
CA ILE A 2 34.09 1.64 39.67
C ILE A 2 32.58 1.48 39.94
N LYS A 3 32.09 1.81 41.15
CA LYS A 3 30.65 1.74 41.49
C LYS A 3 29.78 2.74 40.71
N ILE A 4 30.34 3.90 40.33
CA ILE A 4 29.63 4.92 39.53
C ILE A 4 29.56 4.46 38.07
N LEU A 5 30.65 3.84 37.57
CA LEU A 5 30.70 3.27 36.23
C LEU A 5 29.68 2.14 36.03
N LEU A 6 29.57 1.22 37.00
CA LEU A 6 28.58 0.12 36.98
C LEU A 6 27.13 0.61 37.04
N PHE A 7 26.88 1.72 37.74
CA PHE A 7 25.55 2.34 37.82
C PHE A 7 25.17 3.02 36.51
N LEU A 8 26.12 3.72 35.86
CA LEU A 8 25.91 4.33 34.54
C LEU A 8 25.66 3.28 33.45
N THR A 9 26.39 2.16 33.46
CA THR A 9 26.14 1.07 32.49
C THR A 9 24.78 0.41 32.70
N ALA A 10 24.32 0.28 33.95
CA ALA A 10 22.97 -0.22 34.23
C ALA A 10 21.88 0.74 33.71
N ILE A 11 22.04 2.05 33.89
CA ILE A 11 21.09 3.06 33.37
C ILE A 11 21.05 3.05 31.84
N ILE A 12 22.21 3.00 31.18
CA ILE A 12 22.29 2.96 29.71
C ILE A 12 21.60 1.69 29.16
N ASN A 13 21.80 0.54 29.81
CA ASN A 13 21.15 -0.70 29.40
C ASN A 13 19.63 -0.67 29.61
N ILE A 14 19.12 -0.04 30.68
CA ILE A 14 17.68 0.11 30.91
C ILE A 14 17.07 1.06 29.88
N ALA A 15 17.74 2.17 29.56
CA ALA A 15 17.28 3.11 28.55
C ALA A 15 17.18 2.46 27.16
N ALA A 16 18.19 1.67 26.78
CA ALA A 16 18.18 0.92 25.51
C ALA A 16 17.07 -0.15 25.46
N ILE A 17 16.78 -0.83 26.57
CA ILE A 17 15.67 -1.79 26.66
C ILE A 17 14.33 -1.07 26.53
N TYR A 18 14.16 0.06 27.20
CA TYR A 18 12.93 0.85 27.13
C TYR A 18 12.69 1.42 25.72
N GLU A 19 13.73 1.96 25.07
CA GLU A 19 13.66 2.42 23.68
C GLU A 19 13.27 1.27 22.72
N TYR A 20 13.85 0.09 22.93
CA TYR A 20 13.53 -1.10 22.14
C TYR A 20 12.08 -1.57 22.34
N GLU A 21 11.58 -1.59 23.57
CA GLU A 21 10.18 -1.96 23.87
C GLU A 21 9.19 -0.95 23.28
N GLU A 22 9.51 0.35 23.36
CA GLU A 22 8.71 1.42 22.77
C GLU A 22 8.69 1.32 21.22
N GLU A 23 9.82 0.99 20.61
CA GLU A 23 9.93 0.76 19.16
C GLU A 23 9.14 -0.48 18.72
N GLU A 24 9.21 -1.58 19.48
CA GLU A 24 8.43 -2.80 19.20
C GLU A 24 6.92 -2.55 19.31
N GLU A 25 6.49 -1.78 20.32
CA GLU A 25 5.08 -1.41 20.46
C GLU A 25 4.62 -0.51 19.32
N LYS A 26 5.44 0.48 18.91
CA LYS A 26 5.16 1.32 17.75
C LYS A 26 5.04 0.49 16.46
N LEU A 27 5.92 -0.48 16.25
CA LEU A 27 5.85 -1.40 15.11
C LEU A 27 4.55 -2.22 15.10
N LYS A 28 4.15 -2.77 16.26
CA LYS A 28 2.87 -3.50 16.38
C LYS A 28 1.67 -2.60 16.09
N GLN A 29 1.70 -1.36 16.57
CA GLN A 29 0.64 -0.38 16.31
C GLN A 29 0.60 0.02 14.83
N TYR A 30 1.77 0.20 14.20
CA TYR A 30 1.89 0.47 12.77
C TYR A 30 1.35 -0.68 11.92
N ASP A 31 1.74 -1.92 12.22
CA ASP A 31 1.23 -3.12 11.53
C ASP A 31 -0.28 -3.25 11.64
N LYS A 32 -0.83 -2.99 12.83
CA LYS A 32 -2.28 -2.97 13.06
C LYS A 32 -2.95 -1.86 12.25
N TYR A 33 -2.38 -0.65 12.23
CA TYR A 33 -2.88 0.46 11.44
C TYR A 33 -2.87 0.14 9.94
N ALA A 34 -1.75 -0.37 9.41
CA ALA A 34 -1.62 -0.78 8.01
C ALA A 34 -2.65 -1.84 7.63
N TYR A 35 -2.88 -2.83 8.50
CA TYR A 35 -3.90 -3.85 8.31
C TYR A 35 -5.33 -3.26 8.24
N GLU A 36 -5.72 -2.45 9.23
CA GLU A 36 -7.07 -1.87 9.28
C GLU A 36 -7.29 -0.85 8.15
N LYS A 37 -6.28 -0.04 7.82
CA LYS A 37 -6.29 0.91 6.71
C LYS A 37 -6.58 0.23 5.37
N ARG A 38 -5.90 -0.88 5.08
CA ARG A 38 -6.10 -1.65 3.84
C ARG A 38 -7.45 -2.36 3.81
N LYS A 39 -8.00 -2.73 4.97
CA LYS A 39 -9.30 -3.42 5.10
C LYS A 39 -10.50 -2.47 4.94
N LEU A 40 -10.33 -1.18 5.22
CA LEU A 40 -11.39 -0.19 5.03
C LEU A 40 -11.84 -0.14 3.56
N THR A 41 -13.12 -0.44 3.33
CA THR A 41 -13.76 -0.22 2.03
C THR A 41 -13.83 1.28 1.74
N ARG A 42 -13.27 1.69 0.62
CA ARG A 42 -13.35 3.06 0.12
C ARG A 42 -14.71 3.31 -0.52
N VAL A 43 -15.25 4.51 -0.29
CA VAL A 43 -16.45 5.03 -0.97
C VAL A 43 -16.08 6.16 -1.92
N LYS A 44 -16.96 6.50 -2.86
CA LYS A 44 -16.67 7.51 -3.90
C LYS A 44 -16.43 8.92 -3.34
N ASP A 45 -16.99 9.22 -2.17
CA ASP A 45 -16.74 10.49 -1.48
C ASP A 45 -15.43 10.43 -0.67
N TRP A 46 -14.43 11.14 -1.15
CA TRP A 46 -13.11 11.20 -0.52
C TRP A 46 -13.15 11.76 0.90
N LYS A 47 -14.06 12.68 1.23
CA LYS A 47 -14.15 13.26 2.57
C LYS A 47 -14.59 12.22 3.59
N THR A 48 -15.51 11.34 3.21
CA THR A 48 -15.91 10.19 4.03
C THR A 48 -14.73 9.26 4.27
N ASN A 49 -13.96 8.91 3.23
CA ASN A 49 -12.76 8.08 3.38
C ASN A 49 -11.72 8.74 4.29
N PHE A 50 -11.44 10.03 4.10
CA PHE A 50 -10.51 10.81 4.91
C PHE A 50 -10.90 10.78 6.40
N LYS A 51 -12.18 10.98 6.70
CA LYS A 51 -12.70 10.91 8.08
C LYS A 51 -12.50 9.51 8.67
N ASN A 52 -12.79 8.46 7.90
CA ASN A 52 -12.62 7.08 8.35
C ASN A 52 -11.16 6.77 8.65
N LEU A 53 -10.23 7.15 7.76
CA LEU A 53 -8.79 6.96 7.97
C LEU A 53 -8.27 7.75 9.17
N LYS A 54 -8.68 9.01 9.32
CA LYS A 54 -8.35 9.83 10.48
C LYS A 54 -8.82 9.21 11.80
N SER A 55 -9.95 8.50 11.78
CA SER A 55 -10.47 7.82 12.97
C SER A 55 -9.72 6.53 13.33
N LEU A 56 -8.95 5.95 12.39
CA LEU A 56 -8.20 4.73 12.66
C LEU A 56 -6.95 4.98 13.51
N SER A 57 -6.23 6.07 13.24
CA SER A 57 -4.95 6.34 13.91
C SER A 57 -4.49 7.79 13.74
N PRO A 58 -3.79 8.37 14.74
CA PRO A 58 -3.07 9.63 14.57
C PRO A 58 -2.01 9.58 13.45
N PHE A 59 -1.42 8.41 13.15
CA PHE A 59 -0.43 8.24 12.07
C PHE A 59 -0.94 8.77 10.73
N PHE A 60 -2.22 8.60 10.42
CA PHE A 60 -2.81 9.15 9.20
C PHE A 60 -2.73 10.67 9.16
N THR A 61 -2.99 11.34 10.29
CA THR A 61 -2.97 12.81 10.34
C THR A 61 -1.54 13.32 10.15
N ASP A 62 -0.56 12.69 10.80
CA ASP A 62 0.85 13.06 10.68
C ASP A 62 1.35 12.87 9.24
N GLU A 63 0.96 11.77 8.59
CA GLU A 63 1.28 11.48 7.19
C GLU A 63 0.70 12.53 6.24
N ILE A 64 -0.57 12.91 6.43
CA ILE A 64 -1.22 13.94 5.62
C ILE A 64 -0.54 15.30 5.79
N GLU A 65 -0.24 15.71 7.02
CA GLU A 65 0.45 16.99 7.27
C GLU A 65 1.88 16.99 6.71
N ASN A 66 2.58 15.85 6.76
CA ASN A 66 3.89 15.71 6.14
C ASN A 66 3.80 15.90 4.62
N ILE A 67 2.87 15.23 3.93
CA ILE A 67 2.70 15.37 2.47
C ILE A 67 2.32 16.80 2.09
N LYS A 68 1.47 17.47 2.90
CA LYS A 68 1.12 18.88 2.69
C LYS A 68 2.32 19.81 2.75
N SER A 69 3.32 19.46 3.56
CA SER A 69 4.54 20.24 3.77
C SER A 69 5.57 20.12 2.64
N TYR A 70 5.43 19.12 1.76
CA TYR A 70 6.38 18.88 0.67
C TYR A 70 6.57 20.12 -0.20
N SER A 71 7.82 20.38 -0.60
CA SER A 71 8.13 21.22 -1.76
C SER A 71 7.61 20.58 -3.05
N ASP A 72 7.56 21.35 -4.14
CA ASP A 72 7.17 20.79 -5.44
C ASP A 72 8.18 19.76 -5.93
N LYS A 73 9.46 19.89 -5.56
CA LYS A 73 10.49 18.91 -5.88
C LYS A 73 10.26 17.59 -5.14
N GLU A 74 10.00 17.66 -3.84
CA GLU A 74 9.70 16.48 -3.02
C GLU A 74 8.43 15.80 -3.50
N LEU A 75 7.33 16.56 -3.70
CA LEU A 75 6.10 16.01 -4.25
C LEU A 75 6.30 15.34 -5.62
N LYS A 76 7.10 15.94 -6.52
CA LYS A 76 7.40 15.32 -7.82
C LYS A 76 8.14 14.01 -7.65
N HIS A 77 9.16 13.99 -6.79
CA HIS A 77 9.97 12.81 -6.54
C HIS A 77 9.10 11.68 -5.97
N ASP A 78 8.32 12.00 -4.96
CA ASP A 78 7.41 11.10 -4.27
C ASP A 78 6.32 10.54 -5.21
N PHE A 79 5.75 11.39 -6.07
CA PHE A 79 4.75 10.95 -7.04
C PHE A 79 5.30 9.99 -8.12
N GLN A 80 6.62 9.90 -8.31
CA GLN A 80 7.19 8.91 -9.24
C GLN A 80 6.87 7.48 -8.83
N PHE A 81 6.73 7.21 -7.54
CA PHE A 81 6.44 5.87 -7.03
C PHE A 81 5.11 5.33 -7.55
N ALA A 82 4.14 6.21 -7.85
CA ALA A 82 2.88 5.87 -8.48
C ALA A 82 3.03 5.11 -9.81
N PHE A 83 4.21 5.15 -10.44
CA PHE A 83 4.51 4.50 -11.71
C PHE A 83 5.57 3.40 -11.61
N SER A 84 5.94 3.00 -10.39
CA SER A 84 7.11 2.17 -10.14
C SER A 84 6.80 0.75 -9.67
N PHE A 85 5.55 0.28 -9.78
CA PHE A 85 5.13 -1.04 -9.28
C PHE A 85 6.13 -2.15 -9.62
N GLY A 86 6.58 -2.86 -8.59
CA GLY A 86 7.42 -4.03 -8.79
C GLY A 86 8.82 -3.75 -9.32
N LEU A 87 9.25 -2.49 -9.37
CA LEU A 87 10.67 -2.16 -9.47
C LEU A 87 11.30 -2.39 -8.09
N ASN A 88 12.39 -3.16 -8.05
CA ASN A 88 13.26 -3.18 -6.87
C ASN A 88 13.84 -1.77 -6.71
N SER A 89 13.84 -1.26 -5.48
CA SER A 89 14.31 0.07 -5.09
C SER A 89 15.54 0.49 -5.90
N SER A 90 15.32 1.35 -6.89
CA SER A 90 16.39 1.95 -7.66
C SER A 90 16.83 3.22 -6.94
N THR A 91 18.14 3.42 -6.77
CA THR A 91 18.71 4.66 -6.24
C THR A 91 18.78 5.77 -7.29
N SER A 92 18.09 5.59 -8.42
CA SER A 92 18.02 6.58 -9.50
C SER A 92 17.08 7.72 -9.12
N ASP A 93 17.47 8.96 -9.43
CA ASP A 93 16.60 10.14 -9.30
C ASP A 93 15.32 10.02 -10.16
N ASP A 94 15.39 9.20 -11.21
CA ASP A 94 14.30 8.87 -12.11
C ASP A 94 13.99 7.38 -12.06
N ILE A 95 12.83 7.04 -11.51
CA ILE A 95 12.34 5.66 -11.37
C ILE A 95 11.15 5.35 -12.28
N VAL A 96 10.66 6.32 -13.06
CA VAL A 96 9.47 6.14 -13.89
C VAL A 96 9.86 5.43 -15.19
N PRO A 97 9.24 4.27 -15.52
CA PRO A 97 9.50 3.58 -16.78
C PRO A 97 9.26 4.46 -18.01
N LYS A 98 10.02 4.24 -19.08
CA LYS A 98 10.00 5.08 -20.29
C LYS A 98 8.60 5.17 -20.90
N GLU A 99 7.87 4.06 -20.90
CA GLU A 99 6.50 3.94 -21.40
C GLU A 99 5.49 4.79 -20.62
N TYR A 100 5.77 5.13 -19.36
CA TYR A 100 4.87 5.93 -18.51
C TYR A 100 5.31 7.38 -18.34
N LYS A 101 6.45 7.78 -18.92
CA LYS A 101 6.99 9.15 -18.80
C LYS A 101 6.00 10.25 -19.17
N SER A 102 5.33 10.10 -20.30
CA SER A 102 4.36 11.09 -20.77
C SER A 102 3.15 11.19 -19.83
N LEU A 103 2.66 10.04 -19.36
CA LEU A 103 1.53 9.96 -18.44
C LEU A 103 1.87 10.55 -17.07
N PHE A 104 3.08 10.28 -16.56
CA PHE A 104 3.62 10.88 -15.34
C PHE A 104 3.67 12.40 -15.44
N GLU A 105 4.29 12.97 -16.49
CA GLU A 105 4.41 14.43 -16.61
C GLU A 105 3.04 15.11 -16.74
N LYS A 106 2.09 14.50 -17.47
CA LYS A 106 0.70 14.99 -17.56
C LYS A 106 0.02 14.95 -16.18
N SER A 107 0.07 13.81 -15.50
CA SER A 107 -0.60 13.61 -14.22
C SER A 107 0.02 14.48 -13.12
N TYR A 108 1.34 14.64 -13.13
CA TYR A 108 2.04 15.47 -12.16
C TYR A 108 1.63 16.94 -12.26
N LYS A 109 1.42 17.47 -13.48
CA LYS A 109 0.88 18.84 -13.65
C LYS A 109 -0.47 19.01 -12.95
N PHE A 110 -1.34 18.01 -13.04
CA PHE A 110 -2.60 18.00 -12.30
C PHE A 110 -2.35 17.99 -10.78
N ILE A 111 -1.51 17.08 -10.28
CA ILE A 111 -1.21 16.96 -8.84
C ILE A 111 -0.64 18.27 -8.29
N ASN A 112 0.32 18.88 -8.99
CA ASN A 112 0.93 20.14 -8.58
C ASN A 112 -0.09 21.29 -8.56
N THR A 113 -0.96 21.34 -9.57
CA THR A 113 -2.04 22.34 -9.61
C THR A 113 -3.05 22.11 -8.48
N LEU A 114 -3.42 20.86 -8.20
CA LEU A 114 -4.30 20.51 -7.09
C LEU A 114 -3.68 20.90 -5.75
N LYS A 115 -2.36 20.73 -5.55
CA LYS A 115 -1.66 21.08 -4.30
C LYS A 115 -1.87 22.54 -3.93
N HIS A 116 -1.65 23.45 -4.89
CA HIS A 116 -1.81 24.89 -4.65
C HIS A 116 -3.27 25.31 -4.49
N LYS A 117 -4.22 24.52 -5.00
CA LYS A 117 -5.65 24.80 -4.90
C LYS A 117 -6.28 24.22 -3.63
N ASN A 118 -5.91 23.00 -3.27
CA ASN A 118 -6.44 22.23 -2.17
C ASN A 118 -5.40 21.21 -1.68
N PRO A 119 -4.52 21.59 -0.74
CA PRO A 119 -3.44 20.73 -0.26
C PRO A 119 -3.95 19.48 0.45
N ASP A 120 -5.09 19.54 1.14
CA ASP A 120 -5.70 18.37 1.80
C ASP A 120 -6.13 17.32 0.76
N GLN A 121 -6.71 17.75 -0.36
CA GLN A 121 -7.07 16.84 -1.45
C GLN A 121 -5.84 16.21 -2.11
N THR A 122 -4.78 16.97 -2.33
CA THR A 122 -3.53 16.41 -2.87
C THR A 122 -2.91 15.41 -1.90
N ALA A 123 -2.81 15.75 -0.62
CA ALA A 123 -2.19 14.87 0.37
C ALA A 123 -2.97 13.55 0.52
N TYR A 124 -4.31 13.63 0.57
CA TYR A 124 -5.14 12.43 0.56
C TYR A 124 -4.94 11.59 -0.71
N LEU A 125 -4.89 12.22 -1.88
CA LEU A 125 -4.69 11.51 -3.14
C LEU A 125 -3.34 10.81 -3.20
N ILE A 126 -2.26 11.49 -2.77
CA ILE A 126 -0.91 10.92 -2.72
C ILE A 126 -0.86 9.75 -1.74
N HIS A 127 -1.43 9.90 -0.54
CA HIS A 127 -1.55 8.81 0.43
C HIS A 127 -2.24 7.58 -0.18
N GLU A 128 -3.40 7.75 -0.80
CA GLU A 128 -4.15 6.61 -1.33
C GLU A 128 -3.45 5.96 -2.53
N ILE A 129 -2.71 6.73 -3.34
CA ILE A 129 -1.83 6.19 -4.40
C ILE A 129 -0.74 5.31 -3.79
N TYR A 130 -0.10 5.75 -2.70
CA TYR A 130 0.90 4.94 -2.00
C TYR A 130 0.31 3.65 -1.44
N GLU A 131 -0.84 3.72 -0.78
CA GLU A 131 -1.51 2.52 -0.26
C GLU A 131 -1.81 1.50 -1.34
N LEU A 132 -2.28 1.99 -2.49
CA LEU A 132 -2.58 1.13 -3.62
C LEU A 132 -1.31 0.52 -4.21
N ASP A 133 -0.22 1.29 -4.31
CA ASP A 133 1.10 0.79 -4.72
C ASP A 133 1.63 -0.30 -3.81
N GLU A 134 1.61 -0.08 -2.49
CA GLU A 134 2.08 -1.07 -1.54
C GLU A 134 1.29 -2.38 -1.65
N MET A 135 -0.04 -2.30 -1.80
CA MET A 135 -0.89 -3.48 -1.96
C MET A 135 -0.61 -4.22 -3.26
N LEU A 136 -0.49 -3.50 -4.39
CA LEU A 136 -0.20 -4.11 -5.70
C LEU A 136 1.21 -4.70 -5.75
N THR A 137 2.21 -3.99 -5.25
CA THR A 137 3.61 -4.46 -5.14
C THR A 137 3.71 -5.70 -4.25
N SER A 138 3.04 -5.71 -3.09
CA SER A 138 3.01 -6.87 -2.20
C SER A 138 2.33 -8.07 -2.86
N THR A 139 1.18 -7.85 -3.51
CA THR A 139 0.45 -8.88 -4.24
C THR A 139 1.31 -9.47 -5.36
N LYS A 140 2.01 -8.64 -6.12
CA LYS A 140 2.97 -9.07 -7.15
C LYS A 140 4.06 -9.95 -6.57
N ARG A 141 4.67 -9.55 -5.44
CA ARG A 141 5.69 -10.36 -4.76
C ARG A 141 5.13 -11.73 -4.38
N THR A 142 3.92 -11.80 -3.83
CA THR A 142 3.27 -13.09 -3.52
C THR A 142 3.06 -13.93 -4.78
N LEU A 143 2.57 -13.34 -5.87
CA LEU A 143 2.41 -14.03 -7.16
C LEU A 143 3.76 -14.55 -7.70
N ASP A 144 4.82 -13.77 -7.57
CA ASP A 144 6.17 -14.16 -7.99
C ASP A 144 6.73 -15.29 -7.10
N ILE A 145 6.41 -15.31 -5.80
CA ILE A 145 6.78 -16.41 -4.91
C ILE A 145 6.19 -17.75 -5.38
N PHE A 146 4.93 -17.75 -5.84
CA PHE A 146 4.29 -18.95 -6.38
C PHE A 146 4.94 -19.48 -7.67
N LYS A 147 5.82 -18.71 -8.33
CA LYS A 147 6.59 -19.18 -9.50
C LYS A 147 7.79 -20.05 -9.11
N TYR A 148 8.32 -19.92 -7.89
CA TYR A 148 9.44 -20.76 -7.45
C TYR A 148 9.02 -22.21 -7.29
N ASP A 149 9.81 -23.15 -7.82
CA ASP A 149 9.47 -24.58 -7.89
C ASP A 149 9.08 -25.18 -6.54
N THR A 150 9.75 -24.80 -5.46
CA THR A 150 9.43 -25.27 -4.10
C THR A 150 8.01 -24.89 -3.68
N TYR A 151 7.58 -23.66 -3.95
CA TYR A 151 6.24 -23.18 -3.61
C TYR A 151 5.22 -23.68 -4.62
N ARG A 152 5.57 -23.75 -5.90
CA ARG A 152 4.73 -24.32 -6.94
C ARG A 152 4.39 -25.78 -6.65
N GLN A 153 5.35 -26.60 -6.23
CA GLN A 153 5.10 -27.99 -5.85
C GLN A 153 4.24 -28.12 -4.59
N LYS A 154 4.47 -27.27 -3.57
CA LYS A 154 3.61 -27.21 -2.36
C LYS A 154 2.18 -26.79 -2.70
N PHE A 155 2.03 -25.81 -3.59
CA PHE A 155 0.76 -25.32 -4.09
C PHE A 155 0.03 -26.39 -4.91
N MET A 156 0.71 -27.05 -5.85
CA MET A 156 0.15 -28.13 -6.68
C MET A 156 -0.31 -29.35 -5.87
N LYS A 157 0.33 -29.65 -4.73
CA LYS A 157 -0.17 -30.65 -3.78
C LYS A 157 -1.56 -30.28 -3.20
N HIS A 158 -1.94 -29.00 -3.24
CA HIS A 158 -3.22 -28.48 -2.80
C HIS A 158 -4.10 -28.04 -3.99
N ASN A 159 -4.31 -28.94 -4.96
CA ASN A 159 -5.10 -28.73 -6.19
C ASN A 159 -6.45 -28.00 -5.95
N LYS A 160 -7.05 -28.15 -4.76
CA LYS A 160 -8.28 -27.43 -4.38
C LYS A 160 -8.20 -25.90 -4.46
N TYR A 161 -7.02 -25.28 -4.47
CA TYR A 161 -6.89 -23.81 -4.51
C TYR A 161 -6.36 -23.26 -5.84
N GLU A 162 -6.07 -24.11 -6.83
CA GLU A 162 -5.53 -23.69 -8.13
C GLU A 162 -6.46 -22.71 -8.86
N HIS A 163 -7.76 -23.02 -8.91
CA HIS A 163 -8.76 -22.16 -9.52
C HIS A 163 -8.86 -20.76 -8.84
N ILE A 164 -8.67 -20.69 -7.52
CA ILE A 164 -8.68 -19.44 -6.76
C ILE A 164 -7.44 -18.61 -7.12
N PHE A 165 -6.26 -19.23 -7.20
CA PHE A 165 -5.03 -18.55 -7.61
C PHE A 165 -5.12 -17.98 -9.01
N ILE A 166 -5.56 -18.77 -9.99
CA ILE A 166 -5.72 -18.34 -11.38
C ILE A 166 -6.63 -17.12 -11.44
N LYS A 167 -7.79 -17.18 -10.80
CA LYS A 167 -8.75 -16.08 -10.80
C LYS A 167 -8.19 -14.82 -10.14
N LEU A 168 -7.51 -14.93 -9.00
CA LEU A 168 -6.94 -13.78 -8.32
C LEU A 168 -5.78 -13.16 -9.11
N LYS A 169 -5.00 -13.96 -9.83
CA LYS A 169 -3.98 -13.48 -10.77
C LYS A 169 -4.61 -12.69 -11.92
N ASP A 170 -5.71 -13.17 -12.50
CA ASP A 170 -6.41 -12.48 -13.58
C ASP A 170 -6.99 -11.15 -13.10
N ILE A 171 -7.60 -11.14 -11.91
CA ILE A 171 -8.11 -9.90 -11.30
C ILE A 171 -6.95 -8.93 -11.01
N TYR A 172 -5.79 -9.40 -10.54
CA TYR A 172 -4.60 -8.57 -10.31
C TYR A 172 -4.16 -7.89 -11.61
N SER A 173 -4.01 -8.66 -12.70
CA SER A 173 -3.61 -8.10 -14.00
C SER A 173 -4.58 -7.03 -14.49
N LYS A 174 -5.88 -7.25 -14.31
CA LYS A 174 -6.91 -6.26 -14.66
C LYS A 174 -6.82 -5.00 -13.79
N ALA A 175 -6.68 -5.15 -12.47
CA ALA A 175 -6.58 -4.03 -11.54
C ALA A 175 -5.35 -3.15 -11.83
N THR A 176 -4.19 -3.76 -12.14
CA THR A 176 -2.98 -3.01 -12.51
C THR A 176 -3.15 -2.25 -13.82
N GLN A 177 -3.81 -2.84 -14.82
CA GLN A 177 -4.09 -2.15 -16.08
C GLN A 177 -5.02 -0.95 -15.85
N GLU A 178 -6.14 -1.16 -15.15
CA GLU A 178 -7.12 -0.11 -14.86
C GLU A 178 -6.54 1.02 -14.02
N TYR A 179 -5.61 0.72 -13.11
CA TYR A 179 -4.87 1.72 -12.34
C TYR A 179 -4.17 2.71 -13.26
N PHE A 180 -3.33 2.23 -14.19
CA PHE A 180 -2.58 3.11 -15.09
C PHE A 180 -3.51 3.86 -16.04
N GLU A 181 -4.56 3.20 -16.53
CA GLU A 181 -5.56 3.85 -17.37
C GLU A 181 -6.26 5.01 -16.66
N THR A 182 -6.47 4.91 -15.35
CA THR A 182 -7.14 5.92 -14.53
C THR A 182 -6.36 7.24 -14.44
N PHE A 183 -5.03 7.22 -14.54
CA PHE A 183 -4.22 8.45 -14.60
C PHE A 183 -4.50 9.29 -15.84
N ASN A 184 -5.06 8.73 -16.92
CA ASN A 184 -5.44 9.52 -18.08
C ASN A 184 -6.53 10.57 -17.78
N ILE A 185 -7.29 10.36 -16.70
CA ILE A 185 -8.32 11.30 -16.21
C ILE A 185 -7.67 12.57 -15.62
N LEU A 186 -6.45 12.48 -15.08
CA LEU A 186 -5.77 13.59 -14.41
C LEU A 186 -5.26 14.63 -15.41
N ASP A 187 -6.14 15.51 -15.84
CA ASP A 187 -5.84 16.68 -16.67
C ASP A 187 -6.04 17.98 -15.89
N HIS A 188 -5.00 18.81 -15.86
CA HIS A 188 -4.95 20.10 -15.17
C HIS A 188 -5.98 21.15 -15.64
N ASN A 189 -6.59 20.98 -16.81
CA ASN A 189 -7.54 21.95 -17.36
C ASN A 189 -8.89 21.99 -16.61
N ASP A 190 -9.28 20.90 -15.93
CA ASP A 190 -10.54 20.80 -15.18
C ASP A 190 -10.34 20.04 -13.86
N ILE A 191 -9.62 20.68 -12.93
CA ILE A 191 -9.15 20.07 -11.68
C ILE A 191 -10.28 19.41 -10.88
N ASN A 192 -11.40 20.10 -10.67
CA ASN A 192 -12.46 19.62 -9.76
C ASN A 192 -13.20 18.42 -10.36
N ASN A 193 -13.59 18.50 -11.63
CA ASN A 193 -14.31 17.44 -12.31
C ASN A 193 -13.41 16.20 -12.49
N ASN A 194 -12.16 16.41 -12.89
CA ASN A 194 -11.21 15.33 -13.11
C ASN A 194 -10.83 14.66 -11.80
N PHE A 195 -10.71 15.40 -10.70
CA PHE A 195 -10.56 14.81 -9.36
C PHE A 195 -11.73 13.87 -9.03
N CYS A 196 -12.98 14.33 -9.17
CA CYS A 196 -14.15 13.51 -8.87
C CYS A 196 -14.25 12.25 -9.75
N LYS A 197 -13.98 12.39 -11.05
CA LYS A 197 -13.95 11.27 -12.01
C LYS A 197 -12.84 10.28 -11.66
N PHE A 198 -11.65 10.78 -11.33
CA PHE A 198 -10.52 9.97 -10.92
C PHE A 198 -10.87 9.19 -9.65
N MET A 199 -11.33 9.87 -8.60
CA MET A 199 -11.66 9.24 -7.31
C MET A 199 -12.74 8.16 -7.45
N THR A 200 -13.69 8.33 -8.37
CA THR A 200 -14.72 7.31 -8.64
C THR A 200 -14.08 6.00 -9.11
N LYS A 201 -13.22 6.05 -10.13
CA LYS A 201 -12.53 4.86 -10.63
C LYS A 201 -11.49 4.34 -9.64
N PHE A 202 -10.73 5.25 -9.03
CA PHE A 202 -9.67 4.92 -8.10
C PHE A 202 -10.20 4.15 -6.88
N THR A 203 -11.36 4.54 -6.35
CA THR A 203 -12.04 3.83 -5.26
C THR A 203 -12.37 2.38 -5.63
N GLU A 204 -12.87 2.15 -6.84
CA GLU A 204 -13.21 0.82 -7.34
C GLU A 204 -11.95 -0.07 -7.44
N ILE A 205 -10.87 0.49 -7.98
CA ILE A 205 -9.57 -0.19 -8.10
C ILE A 205 -8.95 -0.45 -6.72
N HIS A 206 -9.05 0.50 -5.79
CA HIS A 206 -8.52 0.33 -4.43
C HIS A 206 -9.23 -0.81 -3.69
N ASN A 207 -10.56 -0.86 -3.74
CA ASN A 207 -11.34 -1.94 -3.14
C ASN A 207 -11.01 -3.30 -3.77
N LEU A 208 -10.82 -3.31 -5.09
CA LEU A 208 -10.41 -4.49 -5.83
C LEU A 208 -9.01 -4.98 -5.41
N ALA A 209 -8.03 -4.07 -5.35
CA ALA A 209 -6.67 -4.39 -4.94
C ALA A 209 -6.60 -4.88 -3.49
N SER A 210 -7.34 -4.27 -2.57
CA SER A 210 -7.46 -4.72 -1.18
C SER A 210 -8.00 -6.15 -1.11
N HIS A 211 -9.08 -6.44 -1.85
CA HIS A 211 -9.64 -7.78 -1.92
C HIS A 211 -8.61 -8.82 -2.40
N ILE A 212 -7.87 -8.51 -3.46
CA ILE A 212 -6.84 -9.42 -4.00
C ILE A 212 -5.70 -9.57 -3.00
N TYR A 213 -5.22 -8.48 -2.42
CA TYR A 213 -4.13 -8.46 -1.45
C TYR A 213 -4.40 -9.42 -0.28
N PHE A 214 -5.56 -9.28 0.38
CA PHE A 214 -5.90 -10.15 1.50
C PHE A 214 -6.14 -11.59 1.07
N ASN A 215 -6.74 -11.84 -0.11
CA ASN A 215 -6.94 -13.21 -0.59
C ASN A 215 -5.62 -13.88 -1.00
N MET A 216 -4.67 -13.15 -1.57
CA MET A 216 -3.32 -13.65 -1.86
C MET A 216 -2.52 -13.93 -0.60
N GLU A 217 -2.56 -13.03 0.40
CA GLU A 217 -1.97 -13.30 1.71
C GLU A 217 -2.54 -14.56 2.36
N ASN A 218 -3.89 -14.69 2.37
CA ASN A 218 -4.56 -15.85 2.96
C ASN A 218 -4.19 -17.13 2.20
N LEU A 219 -4.10 -17.07 0.88
CA LEU A 219 -3.73 -18.21 0.05
C LEU A 219 -2.30 -18.66 0.33
N PHE A 220 -1.38 -17.71 0.44
CA PHE A 220 0.01 -17.97 0.80
C PHE A 220 0.10 -18.64 2.18
N LYS A 221 -0.56 -18.07 3.19
CA LYS A 221 -0.61 -18.62 4.56
C LYS A 221 -1.26 -20.02 4.60
N CYS A 222 -2.30 -20.25 3.79
CA CYS A 222 -2.96 -21.55 3.67
C CYS A 222 -2.10 -22.67 3.08
N THR A 223 -1.16 -22.30 2.21
CA THR A 223 -0.35 -23.24 1.43
C THR A 223 1.05 -23.40 2.02
N ASP A 224 1.46 -22.53 2.94
CA ASP A 224 2.70 -22.66 3.68
C ASP A 224 2.57 -23.61 4.89
N THR A 225 3.18 -24.79 4.75
CA THR A 225 3.19 -25.86 5.74
C THR A 225 4.03 -25.58 6.99
N ASN A 226 4.80 -24.49 7.03
CA ASN A 226 5.67 -24.15 8.16
C ASN A 226 4.99 -23.31 9.25
N THR A 227 3.78 -22.80 9.00
CA THR A 227 3.03 -22.06 10.01
C THR A 227 2.32 -23.04 10.96
N ARG A 228 2.76 -23.08 12.23
CA ARG A 228 2.14 -23.87 13.32
C ARG A 228 0.74 -23.35 13.71
N THR A 229 0.27 -22.26 13.11
CA THR A 229 -1.02 -21.64 13.37
C THR A 229 -2.13 -22.32 12.58
N ASN A 230 -3.34 -22.33 13.13
CA ASN A 230 -4.52 -22.99 12.56
C ASN A 230 -4.81 -22.57 11.11
N ASN A 231 -4.26 -23.28 10.12
CA ASN A 231 -4.49 -23.07 8.68
C ASN A 231 -5.98 -22.95 8.32
N LYS A 232 -6.88 -23.60 9.09
CA LYS A 232 -8.33 -23.52 8.93
C LYS A 232 -8.87 -22.08 8.96
N THR A 233 -8.33 -21.18 9.79
CA THR A 233 -8.86 -19.82 9.95
C THR A 233 -8.64 -18.95 8.71
N TYR A 234 -7.48 -19.09 8.05
CA TYR A 234 -7.18 -18.34 6.82
C TYR A 234 -7.88 -18.94 5.61
N CYS A 235 -7.98 -20.27 5.56
CA CYS A 235 -8.56 -20.95 4.39
C CYS A 235 -10.08 -20.80 4.31
N ASN A 236 -10.76 -20.62 5.44
CA ASN A 236 -12.18 -20.30 5.46
C ASN A 236 -12.50 -18.87 5.02
N LYS A 237 -11.50 -17.98 4.93
CA LYS A 237 -11.65 -16.58 4.49
C LYS A 237 -11.35 -16.36 3.00
N LEU A 238 -10.94 -17.41 2.28
CA LEU A 238 -10.68 -17.33 0.84
C LEU A 238 -11.98 -17.16 0.07
N THR A 239 -12.09 -16.06 -0.65
CA THR A 239 -13.24 -15.77 -1.52
C THR A 239 -12.73 -15.41 -2.92
N PRO A 240 -13.10 -16.17 -3.97
CA PRO A 240 -12.71 -15.86 -5.34
C PRO A 240 -13.56 -14.73 -5.97
N THR A 241 -14.50 -14.16 -5.22
CA THR A 241 -15.49 -13.18 -5.68
C THR A 241 -15.44 -11.96 -4.79
N ILE A 242 -15.44 -10.79 -5.42
CA ILE A 242 -15.63 -9.50 -4.76
C ILE A 242 -17.07 -9.52 -4.20
N GLN A 243 -17.23 -9.29 -2.89
CA GLN A 243 -18.54 -9.08 -2.26
C GLN A 243 -18.92 -7.61 -2.35
#